data_AF-A0A7W1CV21-F1
#
_entry.id   AF-A0A7W1CV21-F1
#
_cell.length_a   1.000
_cell.length_b   1.000
_cell.length_c   1.000
_cell.angle_alpha   90.00
_cell.angle_beta   90.00
_cell.angle_gamma   90.00
#
_symmetry.space_group_name_H-M   'P 1'
#
loop_
_entity.id
_entity.type
_entity.pdbx_description
1 polymer ?
#
loop_
_entity_poly.entity_id
_entity_poly.type
_entity_poly.pdbx_seq_one_letter_code
_entity_poly.pdbx_strand_id
1 'polypeptide(L)'
;MRHQHRDLSILDFPLAYGQIIPATDPATIARINQGRDAQALSDVSAGQIWLQMSHRFLAAIIGLTIAAFWLLVRRDKNVSSFLTRLANFWLGLVLFQITLGAWTIWSNKAADIATAHVGVGALTFATAIVISASLLRLRQAESAHPSSLVRSELVEISAR
;
A
#
# COMPACT_ATOMS: atom_id res chain seq x y z
N MET A 1 21.42 -21.23 16.19
CA MET A 1 21.25 -20.48 14.93
C MET A 1 20.21 -19.34 15.10
N ARG A 2 20.38 -18.48 16.12
CA ARG A 2 19.42 -17.40 16.49
C ARG A 2 20.11 -16.04 16.76
N HIS A 3 21.33 -15.83 16.27
CA HIS A 3 22.13 -14.64 16.57
C HIS A 3 22.68 -13.91 15.32
N GLN A 4 22.01 -14.00 14.17
CA GLN A 4 22.36 -13.24 12.95
C GLN A 4 21.21 -12.31 12.53
N HIS A 5 20.67 -11.54 13.48
CA HIS A 5 19.60 -10.56 13.22
C HIS A 5 20.14 -9.25 12.61
N ARG A 6 20.77 -9.32 11.43
CA ARG A 6 21.04 -8.14 10.59
C ARG A 6 20.77 -8.41 9.11
N ASP A 7 19.57 -8.91 8.83
CA ASP A 7 19.05 -9.22 7.48
C ASP A 7 18.54 -8.01 6.68
N LEU A 8 18.95 -6.77 7.01
CA LEU A 8 18.59 -5.62 6.17
C LEU A 8 19.46 -5.64 4.92
N SER A 9 18.86 -5.98 3.78
CA SER A 9 19.51 -5.94 2.47
C SER A 9 19.77 -4.51 1.99
N ILE A 10 19.06 -3.52 2.53
CA ILE A 10 19.26 -2.09 2.32
C ILE A 10 19.11 -1.38 3.68
N LEU A 11 20.07 -0.54 4.05
CA LEU A 11 20.09 0.19 5.33
C LEU A 11 19.53 1.62 5.22
N ASP A 12 19.34 2.10 4.00
CA ASP A 12 18.93 3.48 3.71
C ASP A 12 17.43 3.58 3.41
N PHE A 13 16.86 4.76 3.69
CA PHE A 13 15.54 5.18 3.22
C PHE A 13 15.55 6.70 3.01
N PRO A 14 14.96 7.24 1.91
CA PRO A 14 14.24 6.55 0.83
C PRO A 14 15.16 5.92 -0.24
N LEU A 15 16.44 6.30 -0.26
CA LEU A 15 17.43 5.78 -1.21
C LEU A 15 17.85 4.35 -0.85
N ALA A 16 18.57 3.69 -1.75
CA ALA A 16 19.22 2.41 -1.54
C ALA A 16 20.70 2.53 -1.93
N TYR A 17 21.61 2.46 -0.94
CA TYR A 17 23.05 2.67 -1.15
C TYR A 17 23.35 4.01 -1.83
N GLY A 18 22.63 5.06 -1.41
CA GLY A 18 22.75 6.41 -1.99
C GLY A 18 22.13 6.61 -3.39
N GLN A 19 21.51 5.59 -4.00
CA GLN A 19 20.87 5.68 -5.31
C GLN A 19 19.37 5.39 -5.24
N ILE A 20 18.58 5.97 -6.15
CA ILE A 20 17.14 5.62 -6.28
C ILE A 20 17.00 4.21 -6.85
N ILE A 21 17.86 3.83 -7.80
CA ILE A 21 17.97 2.49 -8.36
C ILE A 21 19.44 2.08 -8.25
N PRO A 22 19.81 1.20 -7.31
CA PRO A 22 21.19 0.77 -7.15
C PRO A 22 21.60 -0.13 -8.31
N ALA A 23 22.82 0.04 -8.82
CA ALA A 23 23.42 -0.93 -9.72
C ALA A 23 23.63 -2.27 -8.97
N THR A 24 23.23 -3.38 -9.60
CA THR A 24 23.37 -4.73 -9.02
C THR A 24 24.29 -5.63 -9.85
N ASP A 25 25.23 -5.04 -10.58
CA ASP A 25 26.28 -5.80 -11.24
C ASP A 25 27.19 -6.50 -10.21
N PRO A 26 27.86 -7.61 -10.57
CA PRO A 26 28.68 -8.37 -9.63
C PRO A 26 29.75 -7.54 -8.91
N ALA A 27 30.35 -6.55 -9.59
CA ALA A 27 31.38 -5.70 -9.00
C ALA A 27 30.79 -4.72 -7.96
N THR A 28 29.59 -4.19 -8.22
CA THR A 28 28.88 -3.35 -7.24
C THR A 28 28.39 -4.17 -6.04
N ILE A 29 27.87 -5.38 -6.24
CA ILE A 29 27.48 -6.26 -5.12
C ILE A 29 28.69 -6.63 -4.27
N ALA A 30 29.83 -6.97 -4.89
CA ALA A 30 31.07 -7.26 -4.15
C ALA A 30 31.53 -6.06 -3.31
N ARG A 31 31.44 -4.83 -3.85
CA ARG A 31 31.76 -3.60 -3.12
C ARG A 31 30.81 -3.34 -1.95
N ILE A 32 29.52 -3.59 -2.15
CA ILE A 32 28.51 -3.49 -1.09
C ILE A 32 28.83 -4.48 0.03
N ASN A 33 29.12 -5.74 -0.31
CA ASN A 33 29.45 -6.78 0.67
C ASN A 33 30.75 -6.47 1.43
N GLN A 34 31.79 -5.96 0.76
CA GLN A 34 33.00 -5.48 1.43
C GLN A 34 32.72 -4.37 2.47
N GLY A 35 31.83 -3.42 2.15
CA GLY A 35 31.42 -2.38 3.10
C GLY A 35 30.55 -2.90 4.25
N ARG A 36 29.83 -4.00 4.02
CA ARG A 36 29.00 -4.70 5.00
C ARG A 36 29.86 -5.54 5.96
N ASP A 37 30.90 -6.18 5.47
CA ASP A 37 31.90 -6.91 6.27
C ASP A 37 32.57 -5.99 7.30
N ALA A 38 32.94 -4.77 6.87
CA ALA A 38 33.51 -3.75 7.76
C ALA A 38 32.58 -3.35 8.92
N GLN A 39 31.27 -3.60 8.79
CA GLN A 39 30.25 -3.32 9.79
C GLN A 39 29.70 -4.59 10.47
N ALA A 40 30.36 -5.74 10.24
CA ALA A 40 29.93 -7.07 10.69
C ALA A 40 28.48 -7.40 10.31
N LEU A 41 28.07 -7.05 9.09
CA LEU A 41 26.77 -7.35 8.50
C LEU A 41 26.86 -8.58 7.61
N SER A 42 25.73 -9.28 7.41
CA SER A 42 25.66 -10.41 6.48
C SER A 42 25.73 -9.93 5.03
N ASP A 43 26.32 -10.76 4.18
CA ASP A 43 26.32 -10.55 2.73
C ASP A 43 24.90 -10.40 2.17
N VAL A 44 24.78 -9.54 1.17
CA VAL A 44 23.55 -9.33 0.42
C VAL A 44 23.74 -9.78 -1.03
N SER A 45 22.69 -10.38 -1.58
CA SER A 45 22.60 -10.71 -3.00
C SER A 45 21.82 -9.65 -3.78
N ALA A 46 22.08 -9.56 -5.09
CA ALA A 46 21.29 -8.73 -6.00
C ALA A 46 19.78 -9.02 -5.88
N GLY A 47 19.39 -10.29 -5.74
CA GLY A 47 18.00 -10.69 -5.58
C GLY A 47 17.34 -10.11 -4.32
N GLN A 48 18.05 -10.09 -3.19
CA GLN A 48 17.52 -9.50 -1.94
C GLN A 48 17.38 -7.97 -2.02
N ILE A 49 18.27 -7.30 -2.76
CA ILE A 49 18.15 -5.86 -3.04
C ILE A 49 16.91 -5.63 -3.92
N TRP A 50 16.78 -6.36 -5.03
CA TRP A 50 15.63 -6.24 -5.93
C TRP A 50 14.29 -6.58 -5.29
N LEU A 51 14.25 -7.53 -4.35
CA LEU A 51 13.04 -7.85 -3.59
C LEU A 51 12.58 -6.63 -2.77
N GLN A 52 13.51 -5.98 -2.05
CA GLN A 52 13.18 -4.76 -1.30
C GLN A 52 12.81 -3.60 -2.22
N MET A 53 13.54 -3.43 -3.33
CA MET A 53 13.22 -2.39 -4.32
C MET A 53 11.82 -2.59 -4.91
N SER A 54 11.48 -3.82 -5.29
CA SER A 54 10.15 -4.17 -5.82
C SER A 54 9.05 -3.88 -4.79
N HIS A 55 9.29 -4.19 -3.52
CA HIS A 55 8.35 -3.85 -2.45
C HIS A 55 8.16 -2.34 -2.31
N ARG A 56 9.25 -1.54 -2.37
CA ARG A 56 9.19 -0.06 -2.33
C ARG A 56 8.42 0.50 -3.53
N PHE A 57 8.67 0.00 -4.74
CA PHE A 57 7.95 0.41 -5.95
C PHE A 57 6.46 0.09 -5.85
N LEU A 58 6.12 -1.12 -5.40
CA LEU A 58 4.72 -1.51 -5.20
C LEU A 58 4.04 -0.60 -4.16
N ALA A 59 4.70 -0.33 -3.04
CA ALA A 59 4.18 0.58 -2.01
C ALA A 59 3.95 2.00 -2.55
N ALA A 60 4.84 2.51 -3.41
CA ALA A 60 4.67 3.80 -4.05
C ALA A 60 3.46 3.84 -4.99
N ILE A 61 3.27 2.81 -5.83
CA ILE A 61 2.13 2.70 -6.74
C ILE A 61 0.81 2.64 -5.96
N ILE A 62 0.76 1.82 -4.90
CA ILE A 62 -0.41 1.71 -4.01
C ILE A 62 -0.70 3.06 -3.35
N GLY A 63 0.32 3.73 -2.80
CA GLY A 63 0.18 5.04 -2.16
C GLY A 63 -0.35 6.11 -3.10
N LEU A 64 0.17 6.19 -4.33
CA LEU A 64 -0.32 7.10 -5.36
C LEU A 64 -1.77 6.81 -5.77
N THR A 65 -2.12 5.53 -5.93
CA THR A 65 -3.48 5.11 -6.26
C THR A 65 -4.47 5.50 -5.17
N ILE A 66 -4.10 5.31 -3.90
CA ILE A 66 -4.93 5.68 -2.75
C ILE A 66 -5.05 7.20 -2.62
N ALA A 67 -3.97 7.95 -2.85
CA ALA A 67 -4.01 9.41 -2.86
C ALA A 67 -4.89 9.95 -3.99
N ALA A 68 -4.81 9.37 -5.19
CA ALA A 68 -5.68 9.72 -6.31
C ALA A 68 -7.15 9.42 -6.00
N PHE A 69 -7.45 8.24 -5.45
CA PHE A 69 -8.80 7.88 -5.00
C PHE A 69 -9.33 8.86 -3.96
N TRP A 70 -8.52 9.20 -2.96
CA TRP A 70 -8.87 10.17 -1.92
C TRP A 70 -9.18 11.55 -2.51
N LEU A 71 -8.39 12.03 -3.48
CA LEU A 71 -8.63 13.29 -4.18
C LEU A 71 -9.96 13.28 -4.95
N LEU A 72 -10.27 12.17 -5.63
CA LEU A 72 -11.54 12.01 -6.36
C LEU A 72 -12.74 12.06 -5.41
N VAL A 73 -12.68 11.31 -4.30
CA VAL A 73 -13.74 11.30 -3.27
C VAL A 73 -13.90 12.67 -2.61
N ARG A 74 -12.80 13.39 -2.35
CA ARG A 74 -12.84 14.74 -1.75
C ARG A 74 -13.43 15.80 -2.67
N ARG A 75 -13.28 15.65 -3.99
CA ARG A 75 -13.78 16.62 -4.98
C ARG A 75 -15.26 16.41 -5.29
N ASP A 76 -15.75 15.19 -5.17
CA ASP A 76 -17.15 14.88 -5.41
C ASP A 76 -18.01 15.26 -4.19
N LYS A 77 -18.89 16.25 -4.39
CA LYS A 77 -19.81 16.75 -3.34
C LYS A 77 -21.00 15.82 -3.10
N ASN A 78 -21.26 14.88 -4.00
CA ASN A 78 -22.40 13.97 -3.94
C ASN A 78 -22.05 12.66 -3.23
N VAL A 79 -20.78 12.46 -2.86
CA VAL A 79 -20.33 11.26 -2.17
C VAL A 79 -20.78 11.28 -0.70
N SER A 80 -21.28 10.14 -0.23
CA SER A 80 -21.67 9.94 1.16
C SER A 80 -20.54 10.30 2.15
N SER A 81 -20.91 10.92 3.26
CA SER A 81 -20.00 11.25 4.36
C SER A 81 -19.27 10.01 4.91
N PHE A 82 -19.90 8.83 4.84
CA PHE A 82 -19.30 7.55 5.21
C PHE A 82 -18.08 7.23 4.33
N LEU A 83 -18.23 7.32 3.00
CA LEU A 83 -17.16 6.99 2.06
C LEU A 83 -16.00 7.98 2.15
N THR A 84 -16.31 9.26 2.39
CA THR A 84 -15.29 10.30 2.63
C THR A 84 -14.48 10.03 3.90
N ARG A 85 -15.13 9.63 5.01
CA ARG A 85 -14.45 9.23 6.25
C ARG A 85 -13.56 8.00 6.03
N LEU A 86 -14.07 7.01 5.31
CA LEU A 86 -13.33 5.78 5.00
C LEU A 86 -12.10 6.06 4.12
N ALA A 87 -12.23 6.94 3.12
CA ALA A 87 -11.10 7.38 2.31
C ALA A 87 -10.04 8.15 3.12
N ASN A 88 -10.44 9.04 4.04
CA ASN A 88 -9.51 9.73 4.95
C ASN A 88 -8.77 8.73 5.86
N PHE A 89 -9.51 7.76 6.42
CA PHE A 89 -8.93 6.71 7.26
C PHE A 89 -7.93 5.85 6.48
N TRP A 90 -8.29 5.46 5.26
CA TRP A 90 -7.42 4.65 4.39
C TRP A 90 -6.12 5.38 4.03
N LEU A 91 -6.19 6.67 3.71
CA LEU A 91 -5.00 7.50 3.50
C LEU A 91 -4.14 7.57 4.78
N GLY A 92 -4.76 7.76 5.94
CA GLY A 92 -4.06 7.77 7.23
C GLY A 92 -3.32 6.46 7.52
N LEU A 93 -3.95 5.31 7.23
CA LEU A 93 -3.32 3.99 7.37
C LEU A 93 -2.07 3.85 6.49
N VAL A 94 -2.12 4.31 5.24
CA VAL A 94 -0.96 4.24 4.33
C VAL A 94 0.19 5.12 4.81
N LEU A 95 -0.10 6.33 5.28
CA LEU A 95 0.94 7.22 5.84
C LEU A 95 1.59 6.58 7.08
N PHE A 96 0.77 5.94 7.93
CA PHE A 96 1.27 5.20 9.08
C PHE A 96 2.09 3.98 8.65
N GLN A 97 1.67 3.27 7.60
CA GLN A 97 2.38 2.14 7.01
C GLN A 97 3.79 2.54 6.53
N ILE A 98 3.89 3.65 5.80
CA ILE A 98 5.17 4.20 5.30
C ILE A 98 6.09 4.53 6.48
N THR A 99 5.54 5.17 7.52
CA THR A 99 6.27 5.52 8.74
C THR A 99 6.80 4.27 9.47
N LEU A 100 5.96 3.25 9.65
CA LEU A 100 6.39 1.97 10.24
C LEU A 100 7.42 1.23 9.38
N GLY A 101 7.33 1.37 8.04
CA GLY A 101 8.30 0.79 7.11
C GLY A 101 9.69 1.42 7.29
N ALA A 102 9.77 2.76 7.35
CA ALA A 102 11.00 3.47 7.66
C ALA A 102 11.52 3.12 9.07
N TRP A 103 10.63 3.03 10.05
CA TRP A 103 11.00 2.65 11.42
C TRP A 103 11.56 1.23 11.52
N THR A 104 11.05 0.29 10.71
CA THR A 104 11.60 -1.08 10.64
C THR A 104 13.06 -1.08 10.21
N ILE A 105 13.46 -0.15 9.34
CA ILE A 105 14.86 0.01 8.91
C ILE A 105 15.68 0.60 10.06
N TRP A 106 15.23 1.70 10.66
CA TRP A 106 15.95 2.39 11.74
C TRP A 106 16.09 1.58 13.03
N SER A 107 15.10 0.72 13.33
CA SER A 107 15.12 -0.19 14.47
C SER A 107 15.90 -1.49 14.22
N ASN A 108 16.59 -1.60 13.07
CA ASN A 108 17.32 -2.82 12.68
C ASN A 108 16.41 -4.07 12.69
N LYS A 109 15.20 -3.95 12.12
CA LYS A 109 14.14 -4.98 12.11
C LYS A 109 13.72 -5.46 13.50
N ALA A 110 13.42 -4.55 14.41
CA ALA A 110 12.72 -4.92 15.65
C ALA A 110 11.42 -5.68 15.32
N ALA A 111 11.28 -6.89 15.87
CA ALA A 111 10.20 -7.80 15.53
C ALA A 111 8.82 -7.20 15.80
N ASP A 112 8.69 -6.41 16.87
CA ASP A 112 7.45 -5.75 17.26
C ASP A 112 6.99 -4.73 16.21
N ILE A 113 7.93 -3.93 15.70
CA ILE A 113 7.64 -2.91 14.68
C ILE A 113 7.37 -3.56 13.32
N ALA A 114 8.12 -4.60 12.96
CA ALA A 114 7.86 -5.35 11.73
C ALA A 114 6.48 -6.02 11.77
N THR A 115 6.08 -6.57 12.92
CA THR A 115 4.75 -7.17 13.12
C THR A 115 3.66 -6.12 13.05
N ALA A 116 3.86 -4.97 13.70
CA ALA A 116 2.94 -3.84 13.62
C ALA A 116 2.78 -3.37 12.16
N HIS A 117 3.88 -3.27 11.42
CA HIS A 117 3.86 -2.92 9.99
C HIS A 117 3.01 -3.93 9.19
N VAL A 118 3.23 -5.24 9.34
CA VAL A 118 2.42 -6.24 8.64
C VAL A 118 0.93 -6.16 9.05
N GLY A 119 0.64 -5.96 10.34
CA GLY A 119 -0.73 -5.82 10.85
C GLY A 119 -1.47 -4.61 10.27
N VAL A 120 -0.82 -3.45 10.22
CA VAL A 120 -1.37 -2.23 9.59
C VAL A 120 -1.53 -2.43 8.07
N GLY A 121 -0.63 -3.20 7.44
CA GLY A 121 -0.73 -3.58 6.04
C GLY A 121 -1.99 -4.41 5.76
N ALA A 122 -2.27 -5.40 6.60
CA ALA A 122 -3.50 -6.20 6.53
C ALA A 122 -4.76 -5.35 6.75
N LEU A 123 -4.72 -4.41 7.70
CA LEU A 123 -5.83 -3.47 7.94
C LEU A 123 -6.08 -2.54 6.74
N THR A 124 -5.00 -2.08 6.09
CA THR A 124 -5.08 -1.27 4.86
C THR A 124 -5.74 -2.06 3.73
N PHE A 125 -5.40 -3.34 3.58
CA PHE A 125 -6.02 -4.22 2.58
C PHE A 125 -7.49 -4.49 2.89
N ALA A 126 -7.84 -4.80 4.14
CA ALA A 126 -9.22 -4.98 4.57
C ALA A 126 -10.08 -3.72 4.30
N THR A 127 -9.52 -2.53 4.57
CA THR A 127 -10.19 -1.25 4.27
C THR A 127 -10.47 -1.10 2.77
N ALA A 128 -9.54 -1.51 1.91
CA ALA A 128 -9.72 -1.50 0.46
C ALA A 128 -10.88 -2.41 0.01
N ILE A 129 -11.01 -3.60 0.61
CA ILE A 129 -12.12 -4.52 0.36
C ILE A 129 -13.45 -3.87 0.76
N VAL A 130 -13.52 -3.24 1.94
CA VAL A 130 -14.74 -2.58 2.41
C VAL A 130 -15.15 -1.42 1.49
N ILE A 131 -14.19 -0.58 1.06
CA ILE A 131 -14.43 0.48 0.08
C ILE A 131 -14.98 -0.11 -1.23
N SER A 132 -14.33 -1.14 -1.75
CA SER A 132 -14.72 -1.79 -3.01
C SER A 132 -16.13 -2.39 -2.93
N ALA A 133 -16.43 -3.12 -1.85
CA ALA A 133 -17.75 -3.69 -1.62
C ALA A 133 -18.84 -2.62 -1.45
N SER A 134 -18.52 -1.51 -0.77
CA SER A 134 -19.44 -0.38 -0.60
C SER A 134 -19.77 0.27 -1.94
N LEU A 135 -18.75 0.50 -2.79
CA LEU A 135 -18.93 1.05 -4.13
C LEU A 135 -19.76 0.13 -5.02
N LEU A 136 -19.53 -1.19 -4.98
CA LEU A 136 -20.33 -2.15 -5.75
C LEU A 136 -21.80 -2.16 -5.31
N ARG A 137 -22.08 -2.08 -4.00
CA ARG A 137 -23.45 -1.99 -3.49
C ARG A 137 -24.15 -0.71 -3.91
N LEU A 138 -23.46 0.43 -3.89
CA LEU A 138 -24.01 1.70 -4.36
C LEU A 138 -24.34 1.66 -5.85
N ARG A 139 -23.45 1.09 -6.68
CA ARG A 139 -23.69 0.91 -8.12
C ARG A 139 -24.88 -0.02 -8.40
N GLN A 140 -25.03 -1.09 -7.62
CA GLN A 140 -26.18 -2.00 -7.75
C GLN A 140 -27.50 -1.31 -7.41
N ALA A 141 -27.55 -0.54 -6.31
CA ALA A 141 -28.73 0.21 -5.91
C ALA A 141 -29.16 1.22 -6.98
N GLU A 142 -28.19 1.91 -7.59
CA GLU A 142 -28.45 2.85 -8.69
C GLU A 142 -28.97 2.14 -9.94
N SER A 143 -28.41 0.97 -10.29
CA SER A 143 -28.85 0.17 -11.45
C SER A 143 -30.22 -0.51 -11.27
N ALA A 144 -30.68 -0.70 -10.04
CA ALA A 144 -32.00 -1.26 -9.74
C ALA A 144 -33.13 -0.21 -9.84
N HIS A 145 -32.79 1.08 -9.82
CA HIS A 145 -33.71 2.20 -9.83
C HIS A 145 -34.20 2.76 -11.20
N PRO A 146 -33.68 2.43 -12.40
CA PRO A 146 -34.11 3.12 -13.63
C PRO A 146 -35.33 2.53 -14.36
N SER A 147 -35.77 1.30 -14.05
CA SER A 147 -36.72 0.56 -14.92
C SER A 147 -38.00 0.10 -14.25
N SER A 148 -38.11 0.13 -12.91
CA SER A 148 -39.33 -0.28 -12.21
C SER A 148 -40.42 0.79 -12.26
N LEU A 149 -40.06 2.08 -12.19
CA LEU A 149 -41.02 3.20 -12.24
C LEU A 149 -41.56 3.46 -13.65
N VAL A 150 -40.69 3.40 -14.66
CA VAL A 150 -41.13 3.53 -16.08
C VAL A 150 -41.98 2.33 -16.50
N ARG A 151 -41.65 1.12 -16.02
CA ARG A 151 -42.47 -0.07 -16.28
C ARG A 151 -43.80 -0.04 -15.53
N SER A 152 -43.86 0.47 -14.30
CA SER A 152 -45.13 0.58 -13.58
C SER A 152 -46.05 1.63 -14.22
N GLU A 153 -45.52 2.80 -14.60
CA GLU A 153 -46.31 3.81 -15.31
C GLU A 153 -46.80 3.31 -16.67
N LEU A 154 -45.95 2.63 -17.46
CA LEU A 154 -46.38 2.10 -18.76
C LEU A 154 -47.41 0.97 -18.64
N VAL A 155 -47.32 0.13 -17.59
CA VAL A 155 -48.34 -0.89 -17.30
C VAL A 155 -49.64 -0.25 -16.84
N GLU A 156 -49.59 0.79 -16.02
CA GLU A 156 -50.78 1.50 -15.54
C GLU A 156 -51.47 2.32 -16.65
N ILE A 157 -50.69 2.90 -17.57
CA ILE A 157 -51.21 3.61 -18.75
C ILE A 157 -51.80 2.62 -19.78
N SER A 158 -51.21 1.45 -19.97
CA SER A 158 -51.74 0.42 -20.88
C SER A 158 -52.97 -0.32 -20.35
N ALA A 159 -53.25 -0.22 -19.04
CA ALA A 159 -54.39 -0.88 -18.39
C ALA A 159 -55.65 0.01 -18.30
N ARG A 160 -55.59 1.25 -18.82
CA ARG A 160 -56.72 2.18 -18.96
C ARG A 160 -57.14 2.28 -20.42
#